data_AF-A0A0H3CLY4-F1
#
_entry.id   AF-A0A0H3CLY4-F1
#
_cell.length_a   1.000
_cell.length_b   1.000
_cell.length_c   1.000
_cell.angle_alpha   90.00
_cell.angle_beta   90.00
_cell.angle_gamma   90.00
#
_symmetry.space_group_name_H-M   'P 1'
#
loop_
_entity.id
_entity.type
_entity.pdbx_description
1 polymer ?
#
loop_
_entity_poly.entity_id
_entity_poly.type
_entity_poly.pdbx_seq_one_letter_code
_entity_poly.pdbx_strand_id
1 'polypeptide(L)'
;MRLATGEALPAPKRGKTLASIGLFASVLFAACGWMITSSITAKLPVALPVPASWKQQVKTPDAPVLPVIEQEVVNQPDAMHQLYAMWGYDASADDALCQNAAKVNLMCKQGNASLDTLANDGYPWVSEIKTGDHINYAVVARAGKNSLDLLMNNRTWQVSRTWYNQHATGNYTLLHRLTPSGKDEITAASDSKDLEWLDQQLSVALGENETHDKNWTAELMKRTREFQEKMHLRVDGIPGEDTLMQLMRETHTTPSVLIQTTQANPTTQEKHA
;
A
#
# COMPACT_ATOMS: atom_id res chain seq x y z
N MET A 1 -80.79 0.80 28.16
CA MET A 1 -79.95 0.13 27.16
C MET A 1 -79.68 1.11 26.02
N ARG A 2 -78.41 1.42 25.79
CA ARG A 2 -77.69 1.92 24.59
C ARG A 2 -78.41 2.72 23.48
N LEU A 3 -78.00 3.99 23.38
CA LEU A 3 -77.38 4.76 22.27
C LEU A 3 -77.90 4.71 20.81
N ALA A 4 -77.89 5.92 20.23
CA ALA A 4 -78.32 6.40 18.92
C ALA A 4 -77.44 6.00 17.72
N THR A 5 -77.98 6.23 16.50
CA THR A 5 -77.38 6.59 15.18
C THR A 5 -78.32 6.03 14.09
N GLY A 6 -78.65 6.64 12.96
CA GLY A 6 -78.25 7.84 12.22
C GLY A 6 -78.71 7.58 10.78
N GLU A 7 -79.46 8.50 10.17
CA GLU A 7 -80.07 8.35 8.84
C GLU A 7 -79.06 8.26 7.68
N ALA A 8 -79.42 7.54 6.62
CA ALA A 8 -78.88 7.74 5.27
C ALA A 8 -79.89 7.29 4.20
N LEU A 9 -80.40 8.24 3.42
CA LEU A 9 -81.16 8.00 2.18
C LEU A 9 -80.21 8.15 0.97
N PRO A 10 -80.28 7.28 -0.05
CA PRO A 10 -79.49 7.43 -1.27
C PRO A 10 -80.16 8.38 -2.29
N ALA A 11 -79.36 9.27 -2.88
CA ALA A 11 -79.77 10.21 -3.94
C ALA A 11 -79.68 9.57 -5.35
N PRO A 12 -80.50 10.04 -6.34
CA PRO A 12 -80.68 9.36 -7.62
C PRO A 12 -79.63 9.71 -8.69
N LYS A 13 -79.44 8.78 -9.64
CA LYS A 13 -78.50 8.82 -10.77
C LYS A 13 -78.86 9.92 -11.78
N ARG A 14 -77.90 10.81 -12.10
CA ARG A 14 -78.03 11.87 -13.12
C ARG A 14 -77.32 11.46 -14.43
N GLY A 15 -78.04 11.65 -15.54
CA GLY A 15 -77.79 11.07 -16.86
C GLY A 15 -76.61 11.62 -17.67
N LYS A 16 -76.23 10.81 -18.67
CA LYS A 16 -74.99 10.84 -19.47
C LYS A 16 -74.92 11.93 -20.58
N THR A 17 -75.70 13.00 -20.50
CA THR A 17 -75.79 14.03 -21.56
C THR A 17 -74.86 15.23 -21.37
N LEU A 18 -74.09 15.29 -20.28
CA LEU A 18 -73.10 16.36 -20.04
C LEU A 18 -71.69 16.04 -20.57
N ALA A 19 -71.41 14.79 -20.94
CA ALA A 19 -70.07 14.35 -21.32
C ALA A 19 -69.65 14.80 -22.73
N SER A 20 -70.58 15.09 -23.63
CA SER A 20 -70.28 15.46 -25.03
C SER A 20 -70.03 16.96 -25.26
N ILE A 21 -70.45 17.84 -24.35
CA ILE A 21 -70.19 19.30 -24.45
C ILE A 21 -68.81 19.66 -23.88
N GLY A 22 -68.33 18.91 -22.87
CA GLY A 22 -67.01 19.15 -22.27
C GLY A 22 -65.83 18.83 -23.20
N LEU A 23 -66.01 17.93 -24.16
CA LEU A 23 -64.94 17.47 -25.06
C LEU A 23 -64.64 18.43 -26.22
N PHE A 24 -65.60 19.26 -26.66
CA PHE A 24 -65.35 20.27 -27.70
C PHE A 24 -64.76 21.57 -27.14
N ALA A 25 -65.07 21.91 -25.88
CA ALA A 25 -64.49 23.09 -25.24
C ALA A 25 -62.98 22.93 -24.96
N SER A 26 -62.52 21.73 -24.60
CA SER A 26 -61.10 21.49 -24.28
C SER A 26 -60.15 21.60 -25.48
N VAL A 27 -60.61 21.23 -26.69
CA VAL A 27 -59.79 21.31 -27.91
C VAL A 27 -59.64 22.75 -28.40
N LEU A 28 -60.66 23.60 -28.25
CA LEU A 28 -60.59 25.03 -28.58
C LEU A 28 -59.68 25.81 -27.61
N PHE A 29 -59.66 25.46 -26.32
CA PHE A 29 -58.75 26.09 -25.35
C PHE A 29 -57.29 25.68 -25.54
N ALA A 30 -57.01 24.45 -25.98
CA ALA A 30 -55.64 23.99 -26.24
C ALA A 30 -54.99 24.65 -27.47
N ALA A 31 -55.77 24.92 -28.54
CA ALA A 31 -55.24 25.52 -29.76
C ALA A 31 -54.99 27.05 -29.63
N CYS A 32 -55.81 27.77 -28.86
CA CYS A 32 -55.62 29.20 -28.65
C CYS A 32 -54.54 29.52 -27.60
N GLY A 33 -54.27 28.62 -26.65
CA GLY A 33 -53.29 28.83 -25.58
C GLY A 33 -51.84 28.91 -26.06
N TRP A 34 -51.50 28.30 -27.19
CA TRP A 34 -50.14 28.29 -27.73
C TRP A 34 -49.84 29.44 -28.70
N MET A 35 -50.85 30.09 -29.28
CA MET A 35 -50.62 31.18 -30.24
C MET A 35 -50.63 32.58 -29.63
N ILE A 36 -51.06 32.76 -28.38
CA ILE A 36 -51.24 34.09 -27.76
C ILE A 36 -50.12 34.44 -26.76
N THR A 37 -49.32 33.47 -26.31
CA THR A 37 -48.28 33.70 -25.29
C THR A 37 -47.00 34.33 -25.83
N SER A 38 -46.77 34.34 -27.15
CA SER A 38 -45.55 34.91 -27.76
C SER A 38 -45.57 36.44 -27.88
N SER A 39 -46.73 37.09 -27.70
CA SER A 39 -46.90 38.53 -27.96
C SER A 39 -47.01 39.42 -26.72
N ILE A 40 -46.95 38.86 -25.50
CA ILE A 40 -47.09 39.64 -24.25
C ILE A 40 -45.75 39.98 -23.59
N THR A 41 -44.63 39.39 -24.03
CA THR A 41 -43.29 39.64 -23.44
C THR A 41 -42.52 40.78 -24.11
N ALA A 42 -43.19 41.87 -24.46
CA ALA A 42 -42.51 43.10 -24.83
C ALA A 42 -43.19 44.31 -24.21
N LYS A 43 -42.46 44.99 -23.32
CA LYS A 43 -42.72 46.32 -22.73
C LYS A 43 -43.43 46.34 -21.37
N LEU A 44 -42.70 45.88 -20.33
CA LEU A 44 -42.88 46.42 -18.98
C LEU A 44 -41.97 47.65 -18.81
N PRO A 45 -42.48 48.82 -18.42
CA PRO A 45 -41.68 50.05 -18.23
C PRO A 45 -41.03 50.15 -16.84
N VAL A 46 -40.94 49.03 -16.11
CA VAL A 46 -40.36 48.99 -14.77
C VAL A 46 -39.11 48.12 -14.82
N ALA A 47 -37.95 48.71 -14.59
CA ALA A 47 -36.73 47.96 -14.34
C ALA A 47 -36.97 47.15 -13.07
N LEU A 48 -37.08 45.83 -13.21
CA LEU A 48 -37.11 44.94 -12.06
C LEU A 48 -35.82 45.17 -11.27
N PRO A 49 -35.89 45.40 -9.94
CA PRO A 49 -34.67 45.47 -9.15
C PRO A 49 -33.94 44.15 -9.37
N VAL A 50 -32.71 44.24 -9.88
CA VAL A 50 -31.81 43.09 -9.95
C VAL A 50 -31.82 42.50 -8.54
N PRO A 51 -32.28 41.25 -8.33
CA PRO A 51 -32.23 40.68 -7.00
C PRO A 51 -30.78 40.79 -6.58
N ALA A 52 -30.55 41.48 -5.45
CA ALA A 52 -29.23 41.59 -4.86
C ALA A 52 -28.62 40.20 -4.94
N SER A 53 -27.53 40.09 -5.72
CA SER A 53 -26.90 38.82 -6.00
C SER A 53 -26.73 38.12 -4.65
N TRP A 54 -27.56 37.10 -4.41
CA TRP A 54 -27.32 36.16 -3.35
C TRP A 54 -26.09 35.41 -3.83
N LYS A 55 -24.92 36.00 -3.64
CA LYS A 55 -23.68 35.27 -3.52
C LYS A 55 -23.90 34.42 -2.27
N GLN A 56 -24.59 33.29 -2.43
CA GLN A 56 -24.32 32.15 -1.56
C GLN A 56 -22.80 32.07 -1.61
N GLN A 57 -22.16 32.40 -0.50
CA GLN A 57 -20.79 31.99 -0.30
C GLN A 57 -20.88 30.48 -0.44
N VAL A 58 -20.50 29.98 -1.61
CA VAL A 58 -20.14 28.59 -1.77
C VAL A 58 -19.04 28.46 -0.74
N LYS A 59 -19.39 27.90 0.42
CA LYS A 59 -18.41 27.55 1.43
C LYS A 59 -17.52 26.57 0.69
N THR A 60 -16.35 27.04 0.26
CA THR A 60 -15.34 26.19 -0.36
C THR A 60 -15.24 24.98 0.56
N PRO A 61 -15.49 23.75 0.08
CA PRO A 61 -15.35 22.58 0.92
C PRO A 61 -13.97 22.69 1.58
N ASP A 62 -13.94 22.62 2.91
CA ASP A 62 -12.68 22.65 3.65
C ASP A 62 -11.78 21.60 2.99
N ALA A 63 -10.59 22.01 2.56
CA ALA A 63 -9.67 21.10 1.87
C ALA A 63 -9.47 19.88 2.77
N PRO A 64 -9.53 18.64 2.23
CA PRO A 64 -9.33 17.46 3.05
C PRO A 64 -7.98 17.60 3.75
N VAL A 65 -7.99 17.50 5.08
CA VAL A 65 -6.77 17.48 5.88
C VAL A 65 -5.98 16.26 5.44
N LEU A 66 -4.91 16.48 4.69
CA LEU A 66 -4.01 15.40 4.29
C LEU A 66 -3.36 14.85 5.57
N PRO A 67 -3.29 13.52 5.73
CA PRO A 67 -2.58 12.95 6.86
C PRO A 67 -1.13 13.44 6.81
N VAL A 68 -0.55 13.69 7.98
CA VAL A 68 0.84 14.14 8.12
C VAL A 68 1.61 13.07 8.89
N ILE A 69 2.79 12.69 8.41
CA ILE A 69 3.57 11.56 8.96
C ILE A 69 3.93 11.75 10.43
N GLU A 70 4.07 13.00 10.91
CA GLU A 70 4.37 13.34 12.30
C GLU A 70 3.22 13.01 13.26
N GLN A 71 1.99 12.78 12.76
CA GLN A 71 0.84 12.39 13.58
C GLN A 71 0.66 10.87 13.65
N GLU A 72 1.41 10.10 12.86
CA GLU A 72 1.36 8.64 12.92
C GLU A 72 1.99 8.15 14.22
N VAL A 73 1.43 7.08 14.78
CA VAL A 73 2.00 6.37 15.93
C VAL A 73 1.92 4.87 15.62
N VAL A 74 3.08 4.26 15.51
CA VAL A 74 3.27 2.82 15.26
C VAL A 74 4.29 2.32 16.26
N ASN A 75 3.94 1.29 17.01
CA ASN A 75 4.87 0.63 17.93
C ASN A 75 5.71 -0.43 17.21
N GLN A 76 6.76 -0.91 17.86
CA GLN A 76 7.66 -1.90 17.25
C GLN A 76 6.96 -3.23 16.89
N PRO A 77 6.11 -3.85 17.75
CA PRO A 77 5.35 -5.04 17.37
C PRO A 77 4.50 -4.88 16.11
N ASP A 78 3.81 -3.75 15.93
CA ASP A 78 2.98 -3.49 14.75
C ASP A 78 3.83 -3.35 13.48
N ALA A 79 4.99 -2.69 13.57
CA ALA A 79 5.93 -2.62 12.46
C ALA A 79 6.56 -3.98 12.13
N MET A 80 6.87 -4.80 13.16
CA MET A 80 7.35 -6.15 12.95
C MET A 80 6.29 -7.05 12.30
N HIS A 81 5.04 -6.96 12.73
CA HIS A 81 3.92 -7.62 12.07
C HIS A 81 3.85 -7.29 10.58
N GLN A 82 3.95 -6.00 10.24
CA GLN A 82 4.01 -5.54 8.85
C GLN A 82 5.22 -6.12 8.09
N LEU A 83 6.39 -6.27 8.72
CA LEU A 83 7.57 -6.88 8.13
C LEU A 83 7.36 -8.39 7.88
N TYR A 84 6.75 -9.13 8.82
CA TYR A 84 6.38 -10.54 8.62
C TYR A 84 5.40 -10.72 7.45
N ALA A 85 4.43 -9.81 7.32
CA ALA A 85 3.49 -9.81 6.20
C ALA A 85 4.22 -9.63 4.85
N MET A 86 5.29 -8.82 4.78
CA MET A 86 6.12 -8.70 3.57
C MET A 86 6.86 -10.00 3.22
N TRP A 87 7.13 -10.84 4.21
CA TRP A 87 7.68 -12.18 4.02
C TRP A 87 6.61 -13.25 3.70
N GLY A 88 5.34 -12.85 3.61
CA GLY A 88 4.22 -13.74 3.29
C GLY A 88 3.65 -14.51 4.48
N TYR A 89 3.96 -14.10 5.72
CA TYR A 89 3.47 -14.72 6.94
C TYR A 89 2.36 -13.88 7.58
N ASP A 90 1.27 -14.55 7.95
CA ASP A 90 0.16 -13.99 8.74
C ASP A 90 0.35 -14.37 10.22
N ALA A 91 1.31 -13.72 10.86
CA ALA A 91 1.56 -13.87 12.30
C ALA A 91 0.76 -12.81 13.05
N SER A 92 0.27 -13.09 14.26
CA SER A 92 -0.29 -12.03 15.11
C SER A 92 0.80 -11.02 15.52
N ALA A 93 0.44 -9.80 15.93
CA ALA A 93 1.42 -8.82 16.42
C ALA A 93 2.21 -9.33 17.65
N ASP A 94 1.59 -10.15 18.49
CA ASP A 94 2.24 -10.78 19.65
C ASP A 94 3.18 -11.92 19.25
N ASP A 95 2.95 -12.54 18.09
CA ASP A 95 3.80 -13.60 17.54
C ASP A 95 4.92 -13.07 16.64
N ALA A 96 4.72 -11.92 15.99
CA ALA A 96 5.66 -11.27 15.09
C ALA A 96 6.83 -10.60 15.83
N LEU A 97 7.53 -11.36 16.66
CA LEU A 97 8.67 -10.94 17.46
C LEU A 97 9.93 -11.63 16.97
N CYS A 98 11.09 -10.97 17.10
CA CYS A 98 12.37 -11.56 16.68
C CYS A 98 12.66 -12.94 17.31
N GLN A 99 12.30 -13.13 18.59
CA GLN A 99 12.44 -14.40 19.28
C GLN A 99 11.62 -15.55 18.67
N ASN A 100 10.59 -15.22 17.88
CA ASN A 100 9.71 -16.17 17.23
C ASN A 100 10.07 -16.39 15.74
N ALA A 101 11.01 -15.63 15.16
CA ALA A 101 11.36 -15.72 13.73
C ALA A 101 11.75 -17.13 13.29
N ALA A 102 12.49 -17.86 14.13
CA ALA A 102 12.92 -19.23 13.83
C ALA A 102 11.75 -20.20 13.62
N LYS A 103 10.56 -19.94 14.20
CA LYS A 103 9.36 -20.78 14.01
C LYS A 103 8.89 -20.82 12.55
N VAL A 104 9.26 -19.80 11.78
CA VAL A 104 8.91 -19.68 10.35
C VAL A 104 10.15 -19.69 9.44
N ASN A 105 11.28 -20.24 9.94
CA ASN A 105 12.55 -20.33 9.22
C ASN A 105 13.13 -18.96 8.80
N LEU A 106 12.89 -17.93 9.61
CA LEU A 106 13.50 -16.61 9.49
C LEU A 106 14.43 -16.35 10.69
N MET A 107 15.31 -15.38 10.55
CA MET A 107 16.12 -14.84 11.63
C MET A 107 16.11 -13.32 11.58
N CYS A 108 16.13 -12.69 12.76
CA CYS A 108 16.30 -11.25 12.87
C CYS A 108 17.78 -10.88 12.85
N LYS A 109 18.11 -9.84 12.10
CA LYS A 109 19.36 -9.09 12.23
C LYS A 109 19.02 -7.67 12.69
N GLN A 110 19.58 -7.29 13.83
CA GLN A 110 19.30 -6.01 14.49
C GLN A 110 20.60 -5.27 14.74
N GLY A 111 20.56 -3.95 14.66
CA GLY A 111 21.74 -3.14 14.93
C GLY A 111 21.53 -1.68 14.56
N ASN A 112 22.63 -1.00 14.30
CA ASN A 112 22.65 0.37 13.82
C ASN A 112 23.41 0.43 12.50
N ALA A 113 22.81 1.04 11.47
CA ALA A 113 23.41 1.14 10.14
C ALA A 113 22.94 2.41 9.41
N SER A 114 23.74 2.84 8.43
CA SER A 114 23.35 3.94 7.55
C SER A 114 22.28 3.51 6.55
N LEU A 115 21.52 4.46 5.99
CA LEU A 115 20.59 4.18 4.89
C LEU A 115 21.29 3.50 3.71
N ASP A 116 22.50 3.94 3.34
CA ASP A 116 23.22 3.38 2.21
C ASP A 116 23.62 1.92 2.46
N THR A 117 24.02 1.59 3.68
CA THR A 117 24.29 0.21 4.10
C THR A 117 23.03 -0.66 3.95
N LEU A 118 21.92 -0.25 4.54
CA LEU A 118 20.66 -1.02 4.51
C LEU A 118 20.08 -1.14 3.09
N ALA A 119 20.19 -0.08 2.29
CA ALA A 119 19.78 -0.11 0.89
C ALA A 119 20.65 -1.06 0.04
N ASN A 120 21.95 -1.16 0.34
CA ASN A 120 22.86 -2.10 -0.32
C ASN A 120 22.58 -3.55 0.10
N ASP A 121 22.27 -3.78 1.38
CA ASP A 121 21.81 -5.09 1.87
C ASP A 121 20.56 -5.53 1.11
N GLY A 122 19.66 -4.59 0.78
CA GLY A 122 18.57 -4.80 -0.17
C GLY A 122 17.39 -5.62 0.36
N TYR A 123 17.34 -5.84 1.67
CA TYR A 123 16.23 -6.45 2.40
C TYR A 123 15.30 -5.40 2.99
N PRO A 124 13.99 -5.67 3.16
CA PRO A 124 13.11 -4.78 3.92
C PRO A 124 13.48 -4.79 5.40
N TRP A 125 13.36 -3.64 6.06
CA TRP A 125 13.68 -3.48 7.48
C TRP A 125 12.65 -2.61 8.18
N VAL A 126 12.46 -2.85 9.48
CA VAL A 126 11.85 -1.88 10.40
C VAL A 126 12.90 -0.84 10.76
N SER A 127 12.60 0.42 10.48
CA SER A 127 13.39 1.58 10.92
C SER A 127 12.76 2.20 12.16
N GLU A 128 13.62 2.53 13.13
CA GLU A 128 13.28 3.48 14.18
C GLU A 128 13.49 4.91 13.66
N ILE A 129 12.44 5.73 13.71
CA ILE A 129 12.44 7.11 13.25
C ILE A 129 11.89 8.04 14.35
N LYS A 130 12.46 9.23 14.46
CA LYS A 130 11.92 10.31 15.30
C LYS A 130 10.96 11.12 14.44
N THR A 131 9.68 11.17 14.82
CA THR A 131 8.67 11.97 14.11
C THR A 131 7.89 12.78 15.13
N GLY A 132 7.83 14.10 14.98
CA GLY A 132 7.32 14.96 16.04
C GLY A 132 8.15 14.85 17.32
N ASP A 133 7.49 14.63 18.45
CA ASP A 133 8.12 14.53 19.78
C ASP A 133 8.27 13.08 20.28
N HIS A 134 8.04 12.08 19.42
CA HIS A 134 8.07 10.66 19.78
C HIS A 134 8.90 9.80 18.83
N ILE A 135 9.27 8.61 19.32
CA ILE A 135 9.84 7.53 18.51
C ILE A 135 8.71 6.78 17.84
N ASN A 136 8.94 6.42 16.58
CA ASN A 136 8.01 5.73 15.72
C ASN A 136 8.74 4.62 14.96
N TYR A 137 7.98 3.64 14.47
CA TYR A 137 8.53 2.52 13.72
C TYR A 137 7.86 2.41 12.36
N ALA A 138 8.66 2.23 11.31
CA ALA A 138 8.15 2.11 9.95
C ALA A 138 8.89 1.01 9.20
N VAL A 139 8.19 0.22 8.39
CA VAL A 139 8.85 -0.75 7.51
C VAL A 139 9.29 -0.03 6.24
N VAL A 140 10.58 -0.04 5.93
CA VAL A 140 11.09 0.44 4.65
C VAL A 140 10.91 -0.67 3.62
N ALA A 141 9.93 -0.50 2.74
CA ALA A 141 9.60 -1.49 1.72
C ALA A 141 10.33 -1.22 0.39
N ARG A 142 10.73 0.03 0.13
CA ARG A 142 11.51 0.43 -1.05
C ARG A 142 12.48 1.55 -0.69
N ALA A 143 13.69 1.50 -1.24
CA ALA A 143 14.74 2.50 -1.09
C ALA A 143 15.30 2.82 -2.47
N GLY A 144 14.62 3.70 -3.19
CA GLY A 144 15.04 4.15 -4.51
C GLY A 144 16.15 5.19 -4.47
N LYS A 145 16.57 5.65 -5.65
CA LYS A 145 17.64 6.65 -5.80
C LYS A 145 17.35 7.98 -5.10
N ASN A 146 16.10 8.41 -5.07
CA ASN A 146 15.71 9.73 -4.53
C ASN A 146 14.75 9.64 -3.34
N SER A 147 13.97 8.55 -3.25
CA SER A 147 12.89 8.40 -2.28
C SER A 147 12.82 6.98 -1.71
N LEU A 148 12.27 6.88 -0.51
CA LEU A 148 11.93 5.65 0.16
C LEU A 148 10.41 5.54 0.29
N ASP A 149 9.90 4.31 0.32
CA ASP A 149 8.52 4.01 0.68
C ASP A 149 8.49 3.37 2.06
N LEU A 150 7.87 4.06 3.02
CA LEU A 150 7.70 3.63 4.40
C LEU A 150 6.27 3.12 4.60
N LEU A 151 6.11 1.95 5.21
CA LEU A 151 4.81 1.39 5.58
C LEU A 151 4.52 1.68 7.05
N MET A 152 3.41 2.36 7.31
CA MET A 152 2.94 2.75 8.64
C MET A 152 1.40 2.73 8.64
N ASN A 153 0.76 2.08 9.61
CA ASN A 153 -0.70 2.04 9.76
C ASN A 153 -1.47 1.72 8.44
N ASN A 154 -1.03 0.69 7.72
CA ASN A 154 -1.58 0.28 6.40
C ASN A 154 -1.51 1.36 5.31
N ARG A 155 -0.65 2.37 5.46
CA ARG A 155 -0.36 3.40 4.47
C ARG A 155 1.07 3.33 4.00
N THR A 156 1.29 3.74 2.76
CA THR A 156 2.62 3.93 2.20
C THR A 156 2.94 5.41 2.16
N TRP A 157 4.01 5.80 2.84
CA TRP A 157 4.56 7.14 2.85
C TRP A 157 5.79 7.21 1.97
N GLN A 158 5.76 8.05 0.95
CA GLN A 158 6.94 8.31 0.16
C GLN A 158 7.70 9.50 0.76
N VAL A 159 8.94 9.26 1.18
CA VAL A 159 9.80 10.28 1.78
C VAL A 159 11.10 10.45 0.99
N SER A 160 11.69 11.64 1.03
CA SER A 160 13.01 11.84 0.43
C SER A 160 14.10 11.16 1.27
N ARG A 161 15.23 10.82 0.66
CA ARG A 161 16.40 10.30 1.40
C ARG A 161 16.88 11.30 2.45
N THR A 162 16.85 12.59 2.15
CA THR A 162 17.22 13.66 3.09
C THR A 162 16.31 13.68 4.31
N TRP A 163 14.99 13.62 4.10
CA TRP A 163 14.04 13.54 5.20
C TRP A 163 14.29 12.30 6.05
N TYR A 164 14.46 11.12 5.43
CA TYR A 164 14.72 9.88 6.16
C TYR A 164 16.00 9.99 7.01
N ASN A 165 17.10 10.47 6.43
CA ASN A 165 18.37 10.62 7.16
C ASN A 165 18.31 11.64 8.32
N GLN A 166 17.42 12.62 8.25
CA GLN A 166 17.21 13.58 9.35
C GLN A 166 16.41 13.00 10.52
N HIS A 167 15.55 12.02 10.25
CA HIS A 167 14.61 11.48 11.24
C HIS A 167 14.99 10.09 11.73
N ALA A 168 15.65 9.26 10.93
CA ALA A 168 16.07 7.92 11.30
C ALA A 168 17.17 7.95 12.36
N THR A 169 17.07 7.08 13.36
CA THR A 169 18.10 6.93 14.39
C THR A 169 19.25 6.02 13.95
N GLY A 170 19.06 5.31 12.84
CA GLY A 170 19.94 4.26 12.33
C GLY A 170 19.63 2.88 12.94
N ASN A 171 18.83 2.80 14.00
CA ASN A 171 18.42 1.52 14.57
C ASN A 171 17.47 0.80 13.61
N TYR A 172 17.80 -0.45 13.32
CA TYR A 172 17.04 -1.27 12.39
C TYR A 172 16.78 -2.68 12.93
N THR A 173 15.74 -3.29 12.39
CA THR A 173 15.51 -4.74 12.48
C THR A 173 15.14 -5.23 11.09
N LEU A 174 15.91 -6.16 10.53
CA LEU A 174 15.56 -6.86 9.30
C LEU A 174 15.32 -8.34 9.60
N LEU A 175 14.56 -8.98 8.71
CA LEU A 175 14.41 -10.42 8.69
C LEU A 175 15.16 -10.97 7.47
N HIS A 176 15.78 -12.13 7.62
CA HIS A 176 16.29 -12.90 6.49
C HIS A 176 15.95 -14.38 6.68
N ARG A 177 15.93 -15.12 5.59
CA ARG A 177 15.61 -16.55 5.59
C ARG A 177 16.84 -17.37 5.97
N LEU A 178 16.61 -18.43 6.73
CA LEU A 178 17.63 -19.44 7.07
C LEU A 178 17.70 -20.52 5.99
N THR A 179 18.72 -21.37 6.06
CA THR A 179 18.81 -22.56 5.20
C THR A 179 17.58 -23.46 5.36
N PRO A 180 17.35 -24.43 4.45
CA PRO A 180 16.23 -25.36 4.60
C PRO A 180 16.20 -26.16 5.91
N SER A 181 17.34 -26.34 6.58
CA SER A 181 17.44 -26.95 7.92
C SER A 181 17.53 -25.93 9.06
N GLY A 182 17.27 -24.65 8.79
CA GLY A 182 17.18 -23.60 9.80
C GLY A 182 18.52 -23.14 10.36
N LYS A 183 19.55 -23.10 9.50
CA LYS A 183 20.90 -22.62 9.84
C LYS A 183 21.19 -21.27 9.19
N ASP A 184 22.09 -20.53 9.81
CA ASP A 184 22.65 -19.25 9.36
C ASP A 184 24.05 -19.41 8.75
N GLU A 185 24.56 -20.63 8.73
CA GLU A 185 25.82 -21.01 8.09
C GLU A 185 25.73 -22.45 7.56
N ILE A 186 26.37 -22.71 6.42
CA ILE A 186 26.59 -24.07 5.89
C ILE A 186 28.06 -24.43 6.03
N THR A 187 28.34 -25.59 6.62
CA THR A 187 29.69 -26.11 6.85
C THR A 187 29.81 -27.56 6.39
N ALA A 188 31.00 -28.14 6.51
CA ALA A 188 31.22 -29.56 6.28
C ALA A 188 30.41 -30.49 7.20
N ALA A 189 29.88 -29.99 8.32
CA ALA A 189 29.03 -30.73 9.25
C ALA A 189 27.53 -30.57 8.97
N SER A 190 27.14 -29.71 8.01
CA SER A 190 25.75 -29.54 7.62
C SER A 190 25.18 -30.80 6.97
N ASP A 191 23.87 -30.98 7.07
CA ASP A 191 23.19 -32.12 6.47
C ASP A 191 23.12 -32.02 4.94
N SER A 192 22.77 -33.14 4.29
CA SER A 192 22.71 -33.19 2.83
C SER A 192 21.65 -32.26 2.23
N LYS A 193 20.61 -31.87 2.97
CA LYS A 193 19.55 -30.99 2.48
C LYS A 193 20.08 -29.57 2.28
N ASP A 194 20.86 -29.07 3.23
CA ASP A 194 21.51 -27.76 3.12
C ASP A 194 22.59 -27.75 2.03
N LEU A 195 23.35 -28.84 1.89
CA LEU A 195 24.39 -28.97 0.86
C LEU A 195 23.80 -29.02 -0.56
N GLU A 196 22.75 -29.81 -0.78
CA GLU A 196 22.02 -29.87 -2.05
C GLU A 196 21.39 -28.51 -2.39
N TRP A 197 20.79 -27.86 -1.40
CA TRP A 197 20.22 -26.52 -1.60
C TRP A 197 21.29 -25.49 -1.97
N LEU A 198 22.46 -25.52 -1.31
CA LEU A 198 23.56 -24.62 -1.64
C LEU A 198 24.06 -24.83 -3.07
N ASP A 199 24.23 -26.08 -3.50
CA ASP A 199 24.61 -26.43 -4.87
C ASP A 199 23.62 -25.85 -5.89
N GLN A 200 22.32 -25.99 -5.64
CA GLN A 200 21.26 -25.42 -6.47
C GLN A 200 21.34 -23.89 -6.52
N GLN A 201 21.45 -23.23 -5.37
CA GLN A 201 21.48 -21.77 -5.33
C GLN A 201 22.73 -21.20 -6.02
N LEU A 202 23.90 -21.80 -5.79
CA LEU A 202 25.14 -21.39 -6.47
C LEU A 202 25.06 -21.61 -7.98
N SER A 203 24.46 -22.71 -8.42
CA SER A 203 24.26 -22.99 -9.85
C SER A 203 23.41 -21.92 -10.53
N VAL A 204 22.33 -21.48 -9.88
CA VAL A 204 21.52 -20.36 -10.37
C VAL A 204 22.31 -19.06 -10.37
N ALA A 205 23.00 -18.73 -9.28
CA ALA A 205 23.72 -17.46 -9.13
C ALA A 205 24.96 -17.32 -10.04
N LEU A 206 25.61 -18.43 -10.36
CA LEU A 206 26.79 -18.50 -11.23
C LEU A 206 26.45 -18.79 -12.70
N GLY A 207 25.23 -19.25 -13.00
CA GLY A 207 24.83 -19.65 -14.34
C GLY A 207 25.49 -20.96 -14.79
N GLU A 208 25.66 -21.89 -13.84
CA GLU A 208 26.35 -23.17 -14.02
C GLU A 208 25.39 -24.34 -13.77
N ASN A 209 25.81 -25.56 -14.12
CA ASN A 209 25.06 -26.77 -13.77
C ASN A 209 25.29 -27.15 -12.31
N GLU A 210 24.28 -27.80 -11.71
CA GLU A 210 24.40 -28.47 -10.42
C GLU A 210 25.47 -29.57 -10.46
N THR A 211 26.17 -29.74 -9.33
CA THR A 211 27.09 -30.85 -9.13
C THR A 211 26.35 -32.11 -8.70
N HIS A 212 25.16 -31.95 -8.09
CA HIS A 212 24.36 -33.01 -7.46
C HIS A 212 25.08 -33.77 -6.33
N ASP A 213 26.20 -33.23 -5.84
CA ASP A 213 26.92 -33.78 -4.69
C ASP A 213 26.15 -33.50 -3.40
N LYS A 214 25.97 -34.53 -2.59
CA LYS A 214 25.28 -34.46 -1.30
C LYS A 214 26.23 -34.25 -0.11
N ASN A 215 27.51 -34.04 -0.40
CA ASN A 215 28.59 -33.95 0.56
C ASN A 215 29.34 -32.63 0.39
N TRP A 216 30.07 -32.22 1.42
CA TRP A 216 30.96 -31.07 1.33
C TRP A 216 32.17 -31.40 0.45
N THR A 217 32.23 -30.83 -0.75
CA THR A 217 33.30 -31.09 -1.73
C THR A 217 34.20 -29.88 -1.95
N ALA A 218 35.39 -30.12 -2.49
CA ALA A 218 36.29 -29.05 -2.91
C ALA A 218 35.67 -28.16 -4.00
N GLU A 219 34.83 -28.73 -4.87
CA GLU A 219 34.12 -27.97 -5.90
C GLU A 219 33.08 -27.04 -5.29
N LEU A 220 32.27 -27.51 -4.32
CA LEU A 220 31.30 -26.67 -3.62
C LEU A 220 31.98 -25.48 -2.92
N MET A 221 33.13 -25.71 -2.28
CA MET A 221 33.95 -24.65 -1.68
C MET A 221 34.48 -23.66 -2.72
N LYS A 222 34.95 -24.15 -3.87
CA LYS A 222 35.46 -23.33 -4.96
C LYS A 222 34.37 -22.40 -5.51
N ARG A 223 33.19 -22.95 -5.82
CA ARG A 223 32.02 -22.20 -6.31
C ARG A 223 31.52 -21.17 -5.29
N THR A 224 31.56 -21.52 -4.00
CA THR A 224 31.27 -20.57 -2.93
C THR A 224 32.22 -19.38 -2.96
N ARG A 225 33.53 -19.59 -3.13
CA ARG A 225 34.52 -18.50 -3.23
C ARG A 225 34.31 -17.65 -4.49
N GLU A 226 34.02 -18.28 -5.63
CA GLU A 226 33.72 -17.57 -6.88
C GLU A 226 32.49 -16.66 -6.71
N PHE A 227 31.44 -17.15 -6.06
CA PHE A 227 30.27 -16.33 -5.72
C PHE A 227 30.62 -15.18 -4.77
N GLN A 228 31.36 -15.46 -3.69
CA GLN A 228 31.80 -14.44 -2.73
C GLN A 228 32.62 -13.34 -3.40
N GLU A 229 33.53 -13.70 -4.30
CA GLU A 229 34.34 -12.75 -5.07
C GLU A 229 33.48 -11.90 -6.01
N LYS A 230 32.59 -12.54 -6.78
CA LYS A 230 31.63 -11.86 -7.68
C LYS A 230 30.77 -10.84 -6.95
N MET A 231 30.40 -11.13 -5.70
CA MET A 231 29.53 -10.30 -4.87
C MET A 231 30.29 -9.35 -3.93
N HIS A 232 31.63 -9.29 -4.02
CA HIS A 232 32.48 -8.45 -3.17
C HIS A 232 32.33 -8.74 -1.66
N LEU A 233 32.13 -10.01 -1.31
CA LEU A 233 32.07 -10.52 0.06
C LEU A 233 33.45 -10.99 0.54
N ARG A 234 33.53 -11.40 1.82
CA ARG A 234 34.70 -12.08 2.35
C ARG A 234 34.86 -13.45 1.65
N VAL A 235 35.98 -13.64 0.96
CA VAL A 235 36.27 -14.86 0.17
C VAL A 235 36.92 -15.94 1.05
N ASP A 236 36.15 -16.57 1.94
CA ASP A 236 36.61 -17.65 2.82
C ASP A 236 36.16 -19.06 2.33
N GLY A 237 35.18 -19.12 1.43
CA GLY A 237 34.54 -20.36 0.98
C GLY A 237 33.56 -20.95 2.00
N ILE A 238 33.12 -20.16 2.98
CA ILE A 238 32.14 -20.53 3.99
C ILE A 238 30.86 -19.70 3.75
N PRO A 239 29.74 -20.33 3.37
CA PRO A 239 28.45 -19.68 3.26
C PRO A 239 27.86 -19.35 4.65
N GLY A 240 28.43 -18.34 5.33
CA GLY A 240 27.86 -17.73 6.54
C GLY A 240 26.76 -16.71 6.23
N GLU A 241 26.24 -16.04 7.27
CA GLU A 241 25.06 -15.17 7.20
C GLU A 241 25.05 -14.22 5.99
N ASP A 242 26.08 -13.37 5.82
CA ASP A 242 26.13 -12.39 4.72
C ASP A 242 26.20 -13.06 3.34
N THR A 243 26.90 -14.20 3.23
CA THR A 243 26.97 -14.97 1.97
C THR A 243 25.61 -15.56 1.63
N LEU A 244 24.92 -16.15 2.60
CA LEU A 244 23.60 -16.75 2.40
C LEU A 244 22.54 -15.69 2.08
N MET A 245 22.58 -14.54 2.77
CA MET A 245 21.70 -13.41 2.47
C MET A 245 21.91 -12.94 1.02
N GLN A 246 23.16 -12.67 0.63
CA GLN A 246 23.44 -12.20 -0.72
C GLN A 246 23.09 -13.26 -1.79
N LEU A 247 23.31 -14.54 -1.50
CA LEU A 247 22.94 -15.65 -2.38
C LEU A 247 21.44 -15.71 -2.63
N MET A 248 20.65 -15.65 -1.56
CA MET A 248 19.19 -15.68 -1.67
C MET A 248 18.61 -14.45 -2.39
N ARG A 249 19.29 -13.30 -2.29
CA ARG A 249 18.95 -12.11 -3.09
C ARG A 249 19.22 -12.33 -4.58
N GLU A 250 20.40 -12.82 -4.92
CA GLU A 250 20.79 -13.07 -6.31
C GLU A 250 19.87 -14.12 -6.96
N THR A 251 19.43 -15.12 -6.20
CA THR A 251 18.48 -16.14 -6.68
C THR A 251 17.01 -15.72 -6.58
N HIS A 252 16.72 -14.48 -6.17
CA HIS A 252 15.36 -13.91 -6.08
C HIS A 252 14.40 -14.72 -5.18
N THR A 253 14.94 -15.30 -4.09
CA THR A 253 14.16 -16.12 -3.14
C THR A 253 13.74 -15.36 -1.88
N THR A 254 13.96 -14.04 -1.86
CA THR A 254 13.62 -13.14 -0.74
C THR A 254 12.88 -11.89 -1.20
N PRO A 255 12.07 -11.25 -0.34
CA PRO A 255 11.58 -9.91 -0.59
C PRO A 255 12.76 -8.94 -0.72
N SER A 256 12.70 -8.04 -1.70
CA SER A 256 13.76 -7.06 -1.92
C SER A 256 13.24 -5.63 -1.94
N VAL A 257 14.02 -4.74 -1.34
CA VAL A 257 13.86 -3.29 -1.40
C VAL A 257 14.44 -2.84 -2.75
N LEU A 258 13.61 -2.81 -3.78
CA LEU A 258 14.07 -2.48 -5.14
C LEU A 258 14.68 -1.07 -5.20
N ILE A 259 15.96 -0.99 -5.56
CA ILE A 259 16.54 0.22 -6.15
C ILE A 259 16.13 0.21 -7.63
N GLN A 260 14.96 0.75 -7.97
CA GLN A 260 14.57 0.86 -9.38
C GLN A 260 15.59 1.74 -10.13
N THR A 261 16.41 1.11 -10.97
CA THR A 261 17.13 1.77 -12.06
C THR A 261 16.17 1.93 -13.24
N THR A 262 15.52 3.09 -13.30
CA THR A 262 14.97 3.74 -14.50
C THR A 262 14.15 2.86 -15.47
N GLN A 263 12.82 2.95 -15.37
CA GLN A 263 12.00 3.18 -16.57
C GLN A 263 11.09 4.38 -16.33
N ALA A 264 11.34 5.42 -17.10
CA ALA A 264 10.54 6.63 -17.13
C ALA A 264 9.18 6.34 -17.75
N ASN A 265 8.12 6.68 -17.02
CA ASN A 265 6.94 7.36 -17.58
C ASN A 265 6.24 8.10 -16.43
N PRO A 266 6.53 9.40 -16.23
CA PRO A 266 5.81 10.20 -15.27
C PRO A 266 4.55 10.75 -15.94
N THR A 267 3.40 10.18 -15.60
CA THR A 267 2.15 10.95 -15.64
C THR A 267 1.55 10.97 -14.25
N THR A 268 2.16 11.77 -13.37
CA THR A 268 1.45 12.24 -12.18
C THR A 268 1.82 13.69 -11.94
N GLN A 269 0.76 14.48 -11.84
CA GLN A 269 0.75 15.94 -11.88
C GLN A 269 1.60 16.56 -10.78
N GLU A 270 2.54 17.39 -11.21
CA GLU A 270 3.11 18.46 -10.42
C GLU A 270 2.00 19.48 -10.12
N LYS A 271 1.75 19.75 -8.84
CA LYS A 271 1.04 20.96 -8.41
C LYS A 271 1.74 21.52 -7.18
N HIS A 272 2.46 22.61 -7.44
CA HIS A 272 3.27 23.42 -6.53
C HIS A 272 2.52 23.93 -5.28
N ALA A 273 3.25 24.03 -4.17
CA ALA A 273 3.62 25.29 -3.53
C ALA A 273 4.82 25.06 -2.61
#